data_AF-A0AAV8WTM8-F1
#
_entry.id   AF-A0AAV8WTM8-F1
#
_cell.length_a   1.000
_cell.length_b   1.000
_cell.length_c   1.000
_cell.angle_alpha   90.00
_cell.angle_beta   90.00
_cell.angle_gamma   90.00
#
_symmetry.space_group_name_H-M   'P 1'
#
loop_
_entity.id
_entity.type
_entity.pdbx_description
1 polymer ?
#
loop_
_entity_poly.entity_id
_entity_poly.type
_entity_poly.pdbx_seq_one_letter_code
_entity_poly.pdbx_strand_id
1 'polypeptide(L)' 'MNGYTYNMKIYCGKEKDAGASVPTDVIMSLTENLLNSGRTTITDNYYTSFDLANKLLDRHTTF' A
#
# COMPACT_ATOMS: atom_id res chain seq x y z
N MET A 1 10.71 14.16 -17.54
CA MET A 1 10.26 13.05 -16.69
C MET A 1 9.03 13.55 -15.96
N ASN A 2 7.84 13.03 -16.30
CA ASN A 2 6.59 13.54 -15.73
C ASN A 2 6.14 12.57 -14.64
N GLY A 3 6.04 13.07 -13.41
CA GLY A 3 5.38 12.38 -12.31
C GLY A 3 3.89 12.74 -12.30
N TYR A 4 3.04 11.78 -11.92
CA TYR A 4 1.62 12.02 -11.68
C TYR A 4 1.25 11.44 -10.32
N THR A 5 0.66 12.27 -9.46
CA THR A 5 0.14 11.83 -8.17
C THR A 5 -1.26 11.24 -8.38
N TYR A 6 -1.38 9.93 -8.19
CA TYR A 6 -2.65 9.23 -8.38
C TYR A 6 -3.59 9.32 -7.17
N ASN A 7 -3.04 9.20 -5.95
CA ASN A 7 -3.81 9.19 -4.71
C ASN A 7 -2.98 9.76 -3.55
N MET A 8 -3.64 10.24 -2.49
CA MET A 8 -3.04 10.80 -1.28
C MET A 8 -3.92 10.46 -0.06
N LYS A 9 -3.28 10.12 1.07
CA LYS A 9 -3.94 9.90 2.36
C LYS A 9 -3.27 10.74 3.45
N ILE A 10 -4.05 11.47 4.24
CA ILE A 10 -3.56 12.21 5.41
C ILE A 10 -3.69 11.31 6.63
N TYR A 11 -2.59 11.09 7.36
CA TYR A 11 -2.58 10.25 8.56
C TYR A 11 -2.52 11.10 9.83
N CYS A 12 -3.56 11.01 10.66
CA CYS A 12 -3.71 11.80 11.89
C CYS A 12 -3.46 11.01 13.19
N GLY A 13 -2.91 9.79 13.11
CA GLY A 13 -2.48 9.01 14.29
C GLY A 13 -3.56 8.23 15.05
N LYS A 14 -4.85 8.35 14.69
CA LYS A 14 -5.98 7.71 15.41
C LYS A 14 -6.66 6.55 14.67
N GLU A 15 -6.21 6.23 13.46
CA GLU A 15 -6.87 5.26 12.57
C GLU A 15 -6.34 3.83 12.72
N LYS A 16 -5.59 3.52 13.78
CA LYS A 16 -4.99 2.21 13.96
C LYS A 16 -6.05 1.19 14.39
N ASP A 17 -6.36 0.25 13.50
CA ASP A 17 -7.03 -0.99 13.90
C ASP A 17 -6.06 -1.83 14.75
N ALA A 18 -6.54 -2.39 15.86
CA ALA A 18 -5.72 -3.09 16.85
C ALA A 18 -5.00 -4.32 16.25
N GLY A 19 -5.55 -4.89 15.17
CA GLY A 19 -4.96 -6.04 14.47
C GLY A 19 -4.15 -5.70 13.22
N ALA A 20 -4.10 -4.44 12.80
CA ALA A 20 -3.55 -4.06 11.50
C ALA A 20 -2.25 -3.24 11.60
N SER A 21 -1.37 -3.47 10.63
CA SER A 21 -0.14 -2.72 10.45
C SER A 21 -0.46 -1.41 9.74
N VAL A 22 -0.31 -0.28 10.43
CA VAL A 22 -0.57 1.05 9.86
C VAL A 22 0.16 1.28 8.53
N PRO A 23 1.46 0.95 8.37
CA PRO A 23 2.13 1.11 7.08
C PRO A 23 1.50 0.25 5.97
N THR A 24 1.12 -0.99 6.27
CA THR A 24 0.45 -1.86 5.30
C THR A 24 -0.89 -1.26 4.86
N ASP A 25 -1.70 -0.80 5.81
CA ASP A 25 -3.03 -0.24 5.54
C ASP A 25 -2.95 1.03 4.70
N VAL A 26 -1.93 1.86 4.93
CA VAL A 26 -1.66 3.04 4.10
C VAL A 26 -1.40 2.63 2.65
N ILE A 27 -0.53 1.65 2.40
CA ILE A 27 -0.23 1.20 1.04
C ILE A 27 -1.46 0.58 0.38
N MET A 28 -2.15 -0.33 1.07
CA MET A 28 -3.35 -0.98 0.53
C MET A 28 -4.45 0.03 0.17
N SER A 29 -4.62 1.08 0.98
CA SER A 29 -5.58 2.16 0.72
C SER A 29 -5.17 3.04 -0.46
N LEU A 30 -3.87 3.37 -0.58
CA LEU A 30 -3.39 4.21 -1.68
C LEU A 30 -3.48 3.48 -3.03
N THR A 31 -3.28 2.16 -3.03
CA THR A 31 -3.23 1.34 -4.25
C THR A 31 -4.53 0.63 -4.58
N GLU A 32 -5.60 0.76 -3.77
CA GLU A 32 -6.85 0.00 -3.90
C GLU A 32 -7.39 -0.12 -5.33
N ASN A 33 -7.46 1.01 -6.05
CA ASN A 33 -7.97 1.09 -7.43
C ASN A 33 -6.98 0.58 -8.51
N LEU A 34 -5.75 0.27 -8.12
CA LEU A 34 -4.69 -0.25 -8.98
C LEU A 34 -4.40 -1.73 -8.70
N LEU A 35 -4.95 -2.29 -7.62
CA LEU A 35 -4.82 -3.71 -7.30
C LEU A 35 -5.42 -4.57 -8.42
N ASN A 36 -4.89 -5.77 -8.59
CA ASN A 36 -5.29 -6.75 -9.61
C ASN A 36 -5.02 -6.33 -11.07
N SER A 37 -4.24 -5.27 -11.28
CA SER A 37 -3.90 -4.80 -12.64
C SER A 37 -2.55 -5.32 -13.16
N GLY A 38 -1.88 -6.21 -12.43
CA GLY A 38 -0.55 -6.73 -12.79
C GLY A 38 0.58 -5.71 -12.62
N ARG A 39 0.34 -4.64 -11.85
CA ARG A 39 1.33 -3.60 -11.56
C ARG A 39 2.29 -4.03 -10.45
N THR A 40 3.45 -3.37 -10.41
CA THR A 40 4.41 -3.48 -9.32
C THR A 40 4.29 -2.26 -8.41
N THR A 41 4.19 -2.49 -7.10
CA THR A 41 4.19 -1.44 -6.08
C THR A 41 5.58 -1.36 -5.47
N ILE A 42 6.20 -0.18 -5.53
CA ILE A 42 7.51 0.07 -4.90
C ILE A 42 7.27 0.94 -3.67
N THR A 43 7.81 0.55 -2.52
CA THR A 43 7.65 1.31 -1.28
C THR A 43 8.99 1.58 -0.60
N ASP A 44 8.98 2.58 0.28
CA ASP A 44 10.09 2.87 1.19
C ASP A 44 10.18 1.81 2.30
N ASN A 45 11.33 1.72 2.99
CA ASN A 45 11.57 0.71 4.02
C ASN A 45 10.56 0.77 5.17
N TYR A 46 10.06 1.95 5.55
CA TYR A 46 9.03 2.08 6.59
C TYR A 46 7.72 1.37 6.25
N TYR A 47 7.40 1.31 4.95
CA TYR A 47 6.20 0.68 4.42
C TYR A 47 6.43 -0.76 3.94
N THR A 48 7.66 -1.26 4.02
CA THR A 48 8.03 -2.58 3.51
C THR A 48 7.84 -3.64 4.58
N SER A 49 7.05 -4.68 4.29
CA SER A 49 6.85 -5.82 5.20
C SER A 49 6.42 -7.09 4.47
N PHE A 50 6.64 -8.25 5.09
CA PHE A 50 6.19 -9.54 4.57
C PHE A 50 4.66 -9.63 4.47
N ASP A 51 3.94 -9.05 5.44
CA ASP A 51 2.47 -8.95 5.41
C ASP A 51 1.98 -8.17 4.19
N LEU A 52 2.60 -7.02 3.89
CA LEU A 52 2.28 -6.25 2.70
C LEU A 52 2.55 -7.03 1.42
N ALA A 53 3.71 -7.68 1.32
CA ALA A 53 4.09 -8.45 0.13
C ALA A 53 3.05 -9.54 -0.18
N ASN A 54 2.63 -10.32 0.83
CA ASN A 54 1.62 -11.36 0.63
C ASN A 54 0.26 -10.77 0.20
N LYS A 55 -0.20 -9.69 0.86
CA LYS A 55 -1.47 -9.04 0.51
C LYS A 55 -1.49 -8.50 -0.93
N LEU A 56 -0.37 -7.99 -1.42
CA LEU A 56 -0.25 -7.53 -2.81
C LEU A 56 -0.24 -8.71 -3.79
N LEU A 57 0.51 -9.77 -3.48
CA LEU A 57 0.58 -10.97 -4.31
C LEU A 57 -0.78 -11.67 -4.45
N ASP A 58 -1.55 -11.76 -3.36
CA ASP A 58 -2.93 -12.26 -3.36
C ASP A 58 -3.86 -11.44 -4.27
N ARG A 59 -3.47 -10.21 -4.60
CA ARG A 59 -4.19 -9.26 -5.45
C ARG A 59 -3.49 -9.04 -6.79
N HIS A 60 -2.78 -10.05 -7.31
CA HIS A 60 -2.05 -9.99 -8.59
C HIS A 60 -1.22 -8.70 -8.76
N THR A 61 -0.60 -8.25 -7.68
CA THR A 61 0.23 -7.05 -7.63
C THR A 61 1.59 -7.44 -7.06
N THR A 62 2.66 -7.12 -7.78
CA THR A 62 4.02 -7.49 -7.35
C THR A 62 4.60 -6.43 -6.42
N PHE A 63 5.51 -6.83 -5.53
CA PHE A 63 6.12 -6.00 -4.50
C PHE A 63 7.66 -6.04 -4.62
#